data_AF-A0A1P8DRH0-F1
#
_entry.id   AF-A0A1P8DRH0-F1
#
_cell.length_a   1.000
_cell.length_b   1.000
_cell.length_c   1.000
_cell.angle_alpha   90.00
_cell.angle_beta   90.00
_cell.angle_gamma   90.00
#
_symmetry.space_group_name_H-M   'P 1'
#
loop_
_entity.id
_entity.type
_entity.pdbx_description
1 polymer ?
#
loop_
_entity_poly.entity_id
_entity_poly.type
_entity_poly.pdbx_seq_one_letter_code
_entity_poly.pdbx_strand_id
1 'polypeptide(L)'
;MNNDEISFEKKTKYWVAKLSDVDSALSDEEKGELDRLLGKVAAHREATGKAPLECVVVESDWPNYAETWASIERVASGSNDTVQAALEEMISNARDNGYPHHVEALCEALDRLRDNGLIPVLE
;
A
#
# COMPACT_ATOMS: atom_id res chain seq x y z
N MET A 1 -32.58 -8.65 -3.91
CA MET A 1 -31.47 -7.67 -3.92
C MET A 1 -30.32 -8.38 -4.58
N ASN A 2 -29.95 -7.98 -5.79
CA ASN A 2 -28.79 -8.56 -6.46
C ASN A 2 -27.55 -8.00 -5.74
N ASN A 3 -26.83 -8.88 -5.03
CA ASN A 3 -25.43 -8.65 -4.74
C ASN A 3 -24.71 -8.79 -6.08
N ASP A 4 -24.65 -7.71 -6.84
CA ASP A 4 -23.58 -7.59 -7.82
C ASP A 4 -22.30 -7.55 -6.98
N GLU A 5 -21.65 -8.71 -6.84
CA GLU A 5 -20.29 -8.80 -6.34
C GLU A 5 -19.47 -7.78 -7.11
N ILE A 6 -19.04 -6.71 -6.44
CA ILE A 6 -18.07 -5.78 -6.99
C ILE A 6 -16.80 -6.61 -7.15
N SER A 7 -16.60 -7.18 -8.34
CA SER A 7 -15.40 -7.94 -8.64
C SER A 7 -14.23 -6.96 -8.67
N PHE A 8 -13.27 -7.18 -7.77
CA PHE A 8 -12.05 -6.40 -7.75
C PHE A 8 -11.22 -6.77 -8.99
N GLU A 9 -11.37 -5.97 -10.05
CA GLU A 9 -10.75 -6.24 -11.35
C GLU A 9 -9.42 -5.48 -11.49
N LYS A 10 -8.39 -6.20 -11.95
CA LYS A 10 -7.10 -5.62 -12.35
C LYS A 10 -7.29 -4.67 -13.53
N LYS A 11 -7.09 -3.36 -13.31
CA LYS A 11 -7.13 -2.34 -14.37
C LYS A 11 -5.80 -1.62 -14.46
N THR A 12 -5.29 -1.46 -15.67
CA THR A 12 -4.14 -0.59 -15.95
C THR A 12 -4.57 0.86 -15.73
N LYS A 13 -4.12 1.44 -14.62
CA LYS A 13 -4.39 2.85 -14.26
C LYS A 13 -3.18 3.76 -14.41
N TYR A 14 -1.98 3.18 -14.43
CA TYR A 14 -0.72 3.89 -14.41
C TYR A 14 0.22 3.32 -15.47
N TRP A 15 1.02 4.19 -16.07
CA TRP A 15 2.22 3.82 -16.79
C TRP A 15 3.39 3.96 -15.83
N VAL A 16 4.11 2.86 -15.61
CA VAL A 16 5.29 2.81 -14.73
C VAL A 16 6.45 2.32 -15.58
N ALA A 17 7.55 3.07 -15.57
CA ALA A 17 8.78 2.69 -16.25
C ALA A 17 9.92 2.74 -15.22
N LYS A 18 10.61 1.62 -15.05
CA LYS A 18 11.78 1.55 -14.17
C LYS A 18 12.91 2.36 -14.79
N LEU A 19 13.60 3.17 -13.99
CA LEU A 19 14.66 4.04 -14.51
C LEU A 19 15.77 3.27 -15.24
N SER A 20 16.15 2.09 -14.74
CA SER A 20 17.12 1.22 -15.42
C SER A 20 16.67 0.79 -16.82
N ASP A 21 15.37 0.52 -16.97
CA ASP A 21 14.81 0.06 -18.25
C ASP A 21 14.74 1.25 -19.21
N VAL A 22 14.27 2.41 -18.74
CA VAL A 22 14.31 3.67 -19.48
C VAL A 22 15.73 3.98 -19.95
N ASP A 23 16.72 3.81 -19.06
CA ASP A 23 18.10 4.12 -19.37
C ASP A 23 18.70 3.22 -20.44
N SER A 24 18.31 1.95 -20.43
CA SER A 24 18.75 0.96 -21.41
C SER A 24 18.02 1.03 -22.75
N ALA A 25 16.77 1.52 -22.74
CA ALA A 25 15.87 1.45 -23.88
C ALA A 25 15.79 2.74 -24.70
N LEU A 26 15.99 3.91 -24.06
CA LEU A 26 15.81 5.22 -24.68
C LEU A 26 17.15 5.92 -24.92
N SER A 27 17.22 6.68 -26.01
CA SER A 27 18.27 7.68 -26.25
C SER A 27 18.14 8.90 -25.33
N ASP A 28 19.19 9.72 -25.21
CA ASP A 28 19.15 10.93 -24.39
C ASP A 28 18.07 11.94 -24.84
N GLU A 29 17.80 12.01 -26.15
CA GLU A 29 16.71 12.83 -26.70
C GLU A 29 15.34 12.32 -26.25
N GLU A 30 15.11 11.01 -26.35
CA GLU A 30 13.85 10.39 -25.91
C GLU A 30 13.65 10.50 -24.39
N LYS A 31 14.72 10.40 -23.59
CA LYS A 31 14.67 10.64 -22.14
C LYS A 31 14.27 12.09 -21.84
N GLY A 32 14.84 13.06 -22.57
CA GLY A 32 14.48 14.47 -22.43
C GLY A 32 13.02 14.74 -22.81
N GLU A 33 12.52 14.09 -23.87
CA GLU A 33 11.10 14.19 -24.25
C GLU A 33 10.18 13.54 -23.22
N LEU A 34 10.55 12.37 -22.68
CA LEU A 34 9.81 11.71 -21.61
C LEU A 34 9.71 12.60 -20.37
N ASP A 35 10.82 13.17 -19.90
CA ASP A 35 10.85 14.08 -18.75
C ASP A 35 9.95 15.29 -18.98
N ARG A 36 10.02 15.91 -20.17
CA ARG A 36 9.17 17.05 -20.54
C ARG A 36 7.67 16.69 -20.51
N LEU A 37 7.29 15.52 -21.00
CA LEU A 37 5.90 15.04 -20.99
C LEU A 37 5.42 14.77 -19.56
N LEU A 38 6.24 14.11 -18.74
CA LEU A 38 5.92 13.84 -17.32
C LEU A 38 5.77 15.15 -16.53
N GLY A 39 6.69 16.11 -16.74
CA GLY A 39 6.63 17.44 -16.14
C GLY A 39 5.35 18.20 -16.51
N LYS A 40 4.91 18.11 -17.77
CA LYS A 40 3.63 18.71 -18.21
C LYS A 40 2.43 18.10 -17.48
N VAL A 41 2.42 16.78 -17.29
CA VAL A 41 1.34 16.08 -16.56
C VAL A 41 1.33 16.49 -15.08
N ALA A 42 2.50 16.55 -14.46
CA ALA A 42 2.66 16.98 -13.07
C ALA A 42 2.17 18.43 -12.86
N ALA A 43 2.62 19.36 -13.71
CA ALA A 43 2.20 20.76 -13.67
C ALA A 43 0.68 20.92 -13.88
N HIS A 44 0.07 20.13 -14.77
CA HIS A 44 -1.39 20.14 -14.95
C HIS A 44 -2.12 19.63 -13.69
N ARG A 45 -1.56 18.64 -12.98
CA ARG A 45 -2.10 18.13 -11.73
C ARG A 45 -2.16 19.23 -10.67
N GLU A 46 -1.05 19.95 -10.49
CA GLU A 46 -0.96 21.09 -9.58
C GLU A 46 -1.90 22.23 -9.98
N ALA A 47 -1.91 22.59 -11.27
CA ALA A 47 -2.79 23.63 -11.80
C ALA A 47 -4.29 23.32 -11.63
N THR A 48 -4.65 22.03 -11.49
CA THR A 48 -6.02 21.58 -11.19
C THR A 48 -6.28 21.36 -9.69
N GLY A 49 -5.40 21.85 -8.82
CA GLY A 49 -5.58 21.85 -7.37
C GLY A 49 -5.32 20.50 -6.70
N LYS A 50 -4.67 19.56 -7.40
CA LYS A 50 -4.31 18.25 -6.85
C LYS A 50 -2.86 18.31 -6.35
N ALA A 51 -2.61 17.72 -5.18
CA ALA A 51 -1.24 17.53 -4.66
C ALA A 51 -0.37 16.75 -5.65
N PRO A 52 0.97 16.77 -5.57
CA PRO A 52 1.81 15.84 -6.33
C PRO A 52 1.34 14.38 -6.20
N LEU A 53 1.57 13.56 -7.24
CA LEU A 53 1.27 12.13 -7.15
C LEU A 53 2.37 11.47 -6.32
N GLU A 54 1.99 10.85 -5.21
CA GLU A 54 2.88 10.10 -4.35
C GLU A 54 2.32 8.68 -4.20
N CYS A 55 3.12 7.68 -4.56
CA CYS A 55 2.73 6.28 -4.46
C CYS A 55 3.96 5.38 -4.32
N VAL A 56 3.73 4.20 -3.75
CA VAL A 56 4.69 3.10 -3.76
C VAL A 56 4.39 2.17 -4.94
N VAL A 57 5.44 1.69 -5.60
CA VAL A 57 5.36 0.63 -6.62
C VAL A 57 5.91 -0.64 -6.01
N VAL A 58 5.17 -1.74 -6.15
CA VAL A 58 5.61 -3.07 -5.71
C VAL A 58 5.66 -3.97 -6.94
N GLU A 59 6.86 -4.45 -7.29
CA GLU A 59 7.04 -5.37 -8.42
C GLU A 59 6.45 -6.75 -8.07
N SER A 60 5.94 -7.46 -9.07
CA SER A 60 5.24 -8.73 -8.87
C SER A 60 6.10 -9.86 -8.30
N ASP A 61 7.41 -9.74 -8.42
CA ASP A 61 8.41 -10.68 -7.93
C ASP A 61 8.92 -10.33 -6.52
N TRP A 62 8.49 -9.21 -5.94
CA TRP A 62 8.88 -8.84 -4.57
C TRP A 62 8.12 -9.69 -3.55
N PRO A 63 8.77 -10.10 -2.43
CA PRO A 63 8.15 -10.96 -1.42
C PRO A 63 6.84 -10.44 -0.84
N ASN A 64 6.67 -9.11 -0.76
CA ASN A 64 5.51 -8.44 -0.18
C ASN A 64 4.39 -8.14 -1.20
N TYR A 65 4.51 -8.56 -2.47
CA TYR A 65 3.51 -8.25 -3.50
C TYR A 65 2.12 -8.77 -3.15
N ALA A 66 2.01 -10.05 -2.75
CA ALA A 66 0.74 -10.68 -2.41
C ALA A 66 0.07 -10.02 -1.19
N GLU A 67 0.86 -9.71 -0.16
CA GLU A 67 0.38 -9.01 1.04
C GLU A 67 -0.11 -7.59 0.72
N THR A 68 0.65 -6.86 -0.09
CA THR A 68 0.29 -5.51 -0.55
C THR A 68 -1.01 -5.56 -1.36
N TRP A 69 -1.14 -6.54 -2.28
CA TRP A 69 -2.34 -6.73 -3.08
C TRP A 69 -3.58 -6.98 -2.21
N ALA A 70 -3.49 -7.89 -1.24
CA ALA A 70 -4.57 -8.16 -0.30
C ALA A 70 -4.94 -6.92 0.52
N SER A 71 -3.96 -6.08 0.87
CA SER A 71 -4.22 -4.81 1.55
C SER A 71 -4.99 -3.83 0.66
N ILE A 72 -4.64 -3.72 -0.62
CA ILE A 72 -5.37 -2.86 -1.58
C ILE A 72 -6.79 -3.37 -1.80
N GLU A 73 -6.99 -4.68 -1.88
CA GLU A 73 -8.32 -5.31 -1.97
C GLU A 73 -9.22 -4.94 -0.78
N ARG A 74 -8.71 -5.00 0.44
CA ARG A 74 -9.45 -4.58 1.65
C ARG A 74 -9.85 -3.11 1.60
N VAL A 75 -8.92 -2.24 1.19
CA VAL A 75 -9.22 -0.80 1.05
C VAL A 75 -10.29 -0.57 -0.01
N ALA A 76 -10.21 -1.27 -1.14
CA ALA A 76 -11.19 -1.16 -2.21
C ALA A 76 -12.58 -1.69 -1.81
N SER A 77 -12.66 -2.66 -0.89
CA SER A 77 -13.91 -3.15 -0.30
C SER A 77 -14.41 -2.31 0.89
N GLY A 78 -13.69 -1.25 1.25
CA GLY A 78 -14.10 -0.29 2.29
C GLY A 78 -13.55 -0.57 3.69
N SER A 79 -12.70 -1.58 3.87
CA SER A 79 -11.97 -1.83 5.12
C SER A 79 -10.62 -1.11 5.08
N ASN A 80 -10.41 -0.21 6.04
CA ASN A 80 -9.12 0.42 6.30
C ASN A 80 -8.44 -0.17 7.54
N ASP A 81 -8.83 -1.38 7.93
CA ASP A 81 -8.33 -2.00 9.15
C ASP A 81 -6.86 -2.30 9.01
N THR A 82 -6.08 -1.76 9.93
CA THR A 82 -4.63 -1.99 10.00
C THR A 82 -4.36 -3.32 10.70
N VAL A 83 -3.18 -3.90 10.45
CA VAL A 83 -2.71 -5.08 11.21
C VAL A 83 -2.70 -4.77 12.72
N GLN A 84 -2.37 -3.53 13.09
CA GLN A 84 -2.43 -3.07 14.47
C GLN A 84 -3.85 -3.14 15.04
N ALA A 85 -4.85 -2.59 14.34
CA ALA A 85 -6.24 -2.59 14.80
C ALA A 85 -6.77 -4.02 14.98
N ALA A 86 -6.46 -4.92 14.05
CA ALA A 86 -6.84 -6.33 14.14
C ALA A 86 -6.20 -7.02 15.37
N LEU A 87 -4.91 -6.79 15.63
CA LEU A 87 -4.22 -7.37 16.79
C LEU A 87 -4.75 -6.79 18.10
N GLU A 88 -5.06 -5.49 18.16
CA GLU A 88 -5.64 -4.84 19.34
C GLU A 88 -7.04 -5.39 19.66
N GLU A 89 -7.87 -5.63 18.64
CA GLU A 89 -9.17 -6.30 18.79
C GLU A 89 -9.00 -7.72 19.35
N MET A 90 -8.06 -8.50 18.78
CA MET A 90 -7.76 -9.85 19.25
C MET A 90 -7.26 -9.86 20.71
N ILE A 91 -6.47 -8.86 21.11
CA ILE A 91 -6.03 -8.69 22.50
C ILE A 91 -7.22 -8.43 23.42
N SER A 92 -8.13 -7.52 23.05
CA SER A 92 -9.34 -7.24 23.84
C SER A 92 -10.19 -8.50 23.99
N ASN A 93 -10.47 -9.19 22.89
CA ASN A 93 -11.25 -10.43 22.89
C ASN A 93 -10.59 -11.52 23.76
N ALA A 94 -9.28 -11.72 23.65
CA ALA A 94 -8.55 -12.69 24.47
C ALA A 94 -8.60 -12.34 25.97
N ARG A 95 -8.51 -11.05 26.30
CA ARG A 95 -8.61 -10.55 27.69
C ARG A 95 -10.01 -10.81 28.25
N ASP A 96 -11.05 -10.43 27.51
CA ASP A 96 -12.44 -10.56 27.95
C ASP A 96 -12.87 -12.02 28.14
N ASN A 97 -12.26 -12.94 27.38
CA ASN A 97 -12.51 -14.37 27.49
C ASN A 97 -11.53 -15.10 28.44
N GLY A 98 -10.64 -14.38 29.14
CA GLY A 98 -9.77 -14.96 30.15
C GLY A 98 -8.63 -15.83 29.61
N TYR A 99 -8.06 -15.46 28.46
CA TYR A 99 -6.93 -16.15 27.82
C TYR A 99 -5.61 -15.38 27.96
N PRO A 100 -4.96 -15.36 29.14
CA PRO A 100 -3.82 -14.49 29.44
C PRO A 100 -2.60 -14.77 28.55
N HIS A 101 -2.30 -16.02 28.23
CA HIS A 101 -1.18 -16.37 27.35
C HIS A 101 -1.38 -15.90 25.91
N HIS A 102 -2.64 -15.77 25.45
CA HIS A 102 -2.93 -15.23 24.13
C HIS A 102 -2.73 -13.71 24.12
N VAL A 103 -3.13 -13.02 25.19
CA VAL A 103 -2.87 -11.59 25.36
C VAL A 103 -1.37 -11.31 25.30
N GLU A 104 -0.56 -12.06 26.05
CA GLU A 104 0.90 -11.92 26.07
C GLU A 104 1.51 -12.09 24.67
N ALA A 105 1.21 -13.20 23.98
CA ALA A 105 1.74 -13.47 22.65
C ALA A 105 1.33 -12.42 21.60
N LEU A 106 0.11 -11.87 21.70
CA LEU A 106 -0.37 -10.83 20.79
C LEU A 106 0.27 -9.47 21.09
N CYS A 107 0.49 -9.13 22.36
CA CYS A 107 1.25 -7.93 22.74
C CYS A 107 2.70 -8.01 22.22
N GLU A 108 3.37 -9.15 22.41
CA GLU A 108 4.72 -9.37 21.87
C GLU A 108 4.74 -9.23 20.34
N ALA A 109 3.69 -9.70 19.65
CA ALA A 109 3.59 -9.52 18.21
C ALA A 109 3.47 -8.04 17.81
N LEU A 110 2.65 -7.25 18.52
CA LEU A 110 2.56 -5.80 18.30
C LEU A 110 3.90 -5.11 18.54
N ASP A 111 4.60 -5.46 19.62
CA ASP A 111 5.89 -4.86 19.94
C ASP A 111 6.94 -5.20 18.88
N ARG A 112 6.99 -6.44 18.38
CA ARG A 112 7.85 -6.78 17.24
C ARG A 112 7.52 -5.98 15.99
N LEU A 113 6.25 -5.69 15.71
CA LEU A 113 5.88 -4.86 14.56
C LEU A 113 6.35 -3.41 14.74
N ARG A 114 6.26 -2.86 15.96
CA ARG A 114 6.78 -1.53 16.30
C ARG A 114 8.30 -1.46 16.19
N ASP A 115 8.99 -2.44 16.76
CA ASP A 115 10.46 -2.51 16.77
C ASP A 115 11.02 -2.60 15.34
N ASN A 116 10.29 -3.25 14.43
CA ASN A 116 10.63 -3.33 13.02
C ASN A 116 10.16 -2.12 12.20
N GLY A 117 9.52 -1.11 12.82
CA GLY A 117 9.02 0.08 12.15
C GLY A 117 7.84 -0.18 11.19
N LEU A 118 7.14 -1.31 11.33
CA LEU A 118 6.02 -1.69 10.47
C LEU A 118 4.70 -1.04 10.90
N ILE A 119 4.60 -0.60 12.15
CA ILE A 119 3.48 0.17 12.71
C ILE A 119 4.02 1.31 13.60
N PRO A 120 3.29 2.43 13.76
CA PRO A 120 3.75 3.53 14.59
C PRO A 120 3.94 3.13 16.06
N VAL A 121 4.96 3.69 16.69
CA VAL A 121 5.15 3.63 18.15
C VAL A 121 4.10 4.54 18.79
N LEU A 122 3.38 4.04 19.79
CA LEU A 122 2.47 4.89 20.57
C LEU A 122 3.31 5.93 21.33
N GLU A 123 3.03 7.22 21.10
CA GLU A 123 3.59 8.32 21.90
C GLU A 123 3.12 8.28 23.36
#